data_AF-A0A930E057-F1
#
_entry.id   AF-A0A930E057-F1
#
_cell.length_a   1.000
_cell.length_b   1.000
_cell.length_c   1.000
_cell.angle_alpha   90.00
_cell.angle_beta   90.00
_cell.angle_gamma   90.00
#
_symmetry.space_group_name_H-M   'P 1'
#
loop_
_entity.id
_entity.type
_entity.pdbx_description
1 polymer ?
#
loop_
_entity_poly.entity_id
_entity_poly.type
_entity_poly.pdbx_seq_one_letter_code
_entity_poly.pdbx_strand_id
1 'polypeptide(L)' 'MLKAWSDEAWEDYLYWYAQNNKSTIKKIHRLIEAIERSPFSGIGKPEALKYELSGKWSRRITEE' A
#
# COMPACT_ATOMS: atom_id res chain seq x y z
N MET A 1 5.60 -12.42 -8.53
CA MET A 1 4.85 -12.59 -7.27
C MET A 1 3.38 -12.31 -7.56
N LEU A 2 2.45 -13.10 -7.02
CA LEU A 2 1.01 -12.83 -7.17
C LEU A 2 0.65 -11.62 -6.31
N LYS A 3 0.03 -10.61 -6.91
CA LYS A 3 -0.50 -9.43 -6.20
C LYS A 3 -2.00 -9.63 -6.03
N ALA A 4 -2.43 -9.99 -4.82
CA ALA A 4 -3.83 -10.19 -4.48
C ALA A 4 -4.38 -8.92 -3.81
N TRP A 5 -5.61 -8.55 -4.17
CA TRP A 5 -6.34 -7.43 -3.62
C TRP A 5 -7.65 -7.95 -3.02
N SER A 6 -8.07 -7.37 -1.89
CA SER A 6 -9.49 -7.49 -1.52
C SER A 6 -10.31 -6.57 -2.42
N ASP A 7 -11.62 -6.80 -2.48
CA ASP A 7 -12.52 -5.97 -3.29
C ASP A 7 -12.47 -4.50 -2.83
N GLU A 8 -12.43 -4.26 -1.52
CA GLU A 8 -12.33 -2.91 -0.95
C GLU A 8 -11.02 -2.21 -1.35
N ALA A 9 -9.89 -2.93 -1.31
CA ALA A 9 -8.60 -2.37 -1.70
C ALA A 9 -8.54 -2.04 -3.20
N TRP A 10 -9.26 -2.82 -4.03
CA TRP A 10 -9.38 -2.54 -5.45
C TRP A 10 -10.27 -1.32 -5.72
N GLU A 11 -11.39 -1.20 -5.02
CA GLU A 11 -12.28 -0.04 -5.08
C GLU A 11 -11.55 1.25 -4.66
N ASP A 12 -10.76 1.22 -3.58
CA ASP A 12 -9.94 2.36 -3.16
C ASP A 12 -8.95 2.79 -4.24
N TYR A 13 -8.32 1.82 -4.91
CA TYR A 13 -7.41 2.11 -6.03
C TYR A 13 -8.16 2.76 -7.20
N LEU A 14 -9.34 2.25 -7.56
CA LEU A 14 -10.19 2.82 -8.62
C LEU A 14 -10.71 4.21 -8.26
N TYR A 15 -11.03 4.47 -6.99
CA TYR A 15 -11.41 5.79 -6.51
C TYR A 15 -10.32 6.82 -6.82
N TRP A 16 -9.06 6.54 -6.43
CA TRP A 16 -7.94 7.44 -6.72
C TRP A 16 -7.70 7.62 -8.23
N TYR A 17 -7.92 6.57 -9.01
CA TYR A 17 -7.86 6.62 -10.47
C TYR A 17 -8.93 7.54 -11.06
N ALA A 18 -10.19 7.39 -10.64
CA ALA A 18 -11.31 8.21 -11.10
C ALA A 18 -11.13 9.70 -10.75
N GLN A 19 -10.53 10.00 -9.59
CA GLN A 19 -10.18 11.37 -9.19
C GLN A 19 -8.97 11.94 -9.93
N ASN A 20 -8.37 11.18 -10.87
CA ASN A 20 -7.14 11.55 -11.58
C ASN A 20 -5.98 11.92 -10.62
N ASN A 21 -5.96 11.32 -9.43
CA ASN A 21 -4.93 11.60 -8.41
C ASN A 21 -3.64 10.83 -8.73
N LYS A 22 -2.93 11.29 -9.76
CA LYS A 22 -1.72 10.63 -10.29
C LYS A 22 -0.60 10.51 -9.26
N SER A 23 -0.51 11.41 -8.29
CA SER A 23 0.54 11.36 -7.25
C SER A 23 0.31 10.17 -6.31
N THR A 24 -0.91 9.99 -5.83
CA THR A 24 -1.30 8.86 -4.96
C THR A 24 -1.09 7.53 -5.66
N ILE A 25 -1.55 7.38 -6.90
CA ILE A 25 -1.42 6.13 -7.68
C ILE A 25 0.06 5.77 -7.87
N LYS A 26 0.90 6.74 -8.26
CA LYS A 26 2.35 6.53 -8.40
C LYS A 26 2.99 6.12 -7.08
N LYS A 27 2.53 6.66 -5.95
CA LYS A 27 3.05 6.31 -4.62
C LYS A 27 2.66 4.89 -4.22
N ILE A 28 1.40 4.48 -4.43
CA ILE A 28 0.95 3.10 -4.24
C ILE A 28 1.81 2.14 -5.06
N HIS A 29 2.01 2.42 -6.34
CA HIS A 29 2.84 1.58 -7.21
C HIS A 29 4.27 1.43 -6.68
N ARG A 30 4.92 2.55 -6.30
CA ARG A 30 6.27 2.54 -5.72
C ARG A 30 6.35 1.75 -4.41
N LEU A 31 5.33 1.83 -3.57
CA LEU A 31 5.27 1.07 -2.32
C LEU A 31 5.17 -0.42 -2.60
N ILE A 32 4.34 -0.84 -3.57
CA ILE A 32 4.22 -2.25 -3.98
C ILE A 32 5.56 -2.79 -4.48
N GLU A 33 6.24 -2.06 -5.37
CA GLU A 33 7.57 -2.45 -5.85
C GLU A 33 8.61 -2.55 -4.72
N ALA A 34 8.55 -1.65 -3.74
CA ALA A 34 9.42 -1.69 -2.58
C ALA A 34 9.11 -2.88 -1.65
N ILE A 35 7.84 -3.25 -1.49
CA ILE A 35 7.42 -4.43 -0.72
C ILE A 35 7.95 -5.71 -1.38
N GLU A 36 7.92 -5.82 -2.71
CA GLU A 36 8.45 -6.99 -3.42
C GLU A 36 9.96 -7.18 -3.22
N ARG A 37 10.73 -6.09 -3.04
CA ARG A 37 12.18 -6.14 -2.81
C ARG A 37 12.55 -6.32 -1.34
N SER A 38 11.88 -5.60 -0.45
CA SER A 38 12.19 -5.56 0.99
C SER A 38 10.89 -5.42 1.79
N PRO A 39 10.21 -6.53 2.12
CA PRO A 39 8.84 -6.52 2.67
C PRO A 39 8.68 -5.72 3.97
N PHE A 40 9.67 -5.77 4.85
CA PHE A 40 9.59 -5.23 6.22
C PHE A 40 10.46 -3.98 6.44
N SER A 41 11.03 -3.41 5.38
CA SER A 41 11.89 -2.23 5.47
C SER A 41 11.78 -1.32 4.24
N GLY A 42 12.40 -0.13 4.31
CA GLY A 42 12.44 0.84 3.23
C GLY A 42 11.35 1.91 3.32
N ILE A 43 10.86 2.36 2.15
CA ILE A 43 10.00 3.55 2.04
C ILE A 43 8.60 3.33 2.63
N GLY A 44 7.96 4.45 3.02
CA GLY A 44 6.60 4.44 3.55
C GLY A 44 6.51 4.04 5.02
N LYS A 45 7.62 4.06 5.77
CA LYS A 45 7.70 3.73 7.20
C LYS A 45 6.94 2.43 7.54
N PRO A 46 7.49 1.25 7.18
CA PRO A 46 6.84 -0.03 7.44
C PRO A 46 6.61 -0.24 8.93
N GLU A 47 5.37 -0.52 9.30
CA GLU A 47 4.97 -0.74 10.69
C GLU A 47 4.23 -2.08 10.81
N ALA A 48 4.67 -2.93 11.73
CA ALA A 48 3.98 -4.18 12.03
C ALA A 48 2.70 -3.89 12.83
N LEU A 49 1.58 -4.42 12.38
CA LEU A 49 0.28 -4.22 13.03
C LEU A 49 0.11 -5.18 14.22
N LYS A 50 -0.77 -4.81 15.15
CA LYS A 50 -0.97 -5.50 16.43
C LYS A 50 -2.39 -6.10 16.52
N TYR A 51 -2.63 -6.91 17.56
CA TYR A 51 -3.92 -7.54 17.86
C TYR A 51 -4.44 -8.39 16.70
N GLU A 52 -5.69 -8.21 16.28
CA GLU A 52 -6.33 -8.94 15.16
C GLU A 52 -5.63 -8.77 13.80
N LEU A 53 -4.73 -7.78 13.69
CA LEU A 53 -3.93 -7.54 12.49
C LEU A 53 -2.48 -8.02 12.65
N SER A 54 -2.18 -8.80 13.69
CA SER A 54 -0.85 -9.41 13.88
C SER A 54 -0.43 -10.22 12.65
N GLY A 55 0.82 -10.05 12.22
CA GLY A 55 1.35 -10.63 10.98
C GLY A 55 1.12 -9.77 9.73
N LYS A 56 0.29 -8.73 9.80
CA LYS A 56 0.13 -7.73 8.72
C LYS A 56 1.03 -6.52 8.94
N TRP A 57 1.26 -5.77 7.86
CA TRP A 57 2.11 -4.59 7.84
C TRP A 57 1.42 -3.43 7.15
N SER A 58 1.64 -2.22 7.64
CA SER A 58 1.20 -0.98 7.00
C SER A 58 2.39 -0.21 6.42
N ARG A 59 2.12 0.56 5.35
CA ARG A 59 3.01 1.59 4.83
C ARG A 59 2.20 2.84 4.49
N ARG A 60 2.79 4.00 4.71
CA ARG A 60 2.18 5.32 4.51
C ARG A 60 2.16 5.72 3.04
N ILE A 61 0.98 6.04 2.53
CA ILE A 61 0.78 6.60 1.19
C ILE A 61 0.95 8.13 1.24
N THR A 62 0.28 8.79 2.18
CA THR A 62 0.37 10.23 2.47
C THR A 62 1.11 10.48 3.78
N GLU A 63 1.45 11.74 4.06
CA GLU A 63 2.17 12.17 5.28
C GLU A 63 1.25 12.68 6.39
N GLU A 64 -0.07 12.51 6.27
CA GLU A 64 -1.00 12.85 7.37
C GLU A 64 -0.66 12.14 8.69
#